data_AF-A0A818ADM2-F1
#
_entry.id   AF-A0A818ADM2-F1
#
_cell.length_a   1.000
_cell.length_b   1.000
_cell.length_c   1.000
_cell.angle_alpha   90.00
_cell.angle_beta   90.00
_cell.angle_gamma   90.00
#
_symmetry.space_group_name_H-M   'P 1'
#
loop_
_entity.id
_entity.type
_entity.pdbx_description
1 polymer ?
#
loop_
_entity_poly.entity_id
_entity_poly.type
_entity_poly.pdbx_seq_one_letter_code
_entity_poly.pdbx_strand_id
1 'polypeptide(L)'
;MMILKDPKYLKTECGSTLLIDGWWKYCRKPHYTADICMATCWALSCHQWPGVLPYFYPAFFFGMIVHRYTRDVARCKAKYSKDWKTYCDRVPYAFIPGII
;
A
#
# COMPACT_ATOMS: atom_id res chain seq x y z
N MET A 1 12.68 -12.74 9.13
CA MET A 1 11.27 -12.30 9.23
C MET A 1 11.21 -11.18 10.26
N MET A 2 10.74 -9.98 9.90
CA MET A 2 10.69 -8.84 10.83
C MET A 2 9.56 -9.09 11.83
N ILE A 3 9.91 -9.41 13.08
CA ILE A 3 8.95 -9.63 14.17
C ILE A 3 8.89 -8.35 14.99
N LEU A 4 7.71 -7.72 15.07
CA LEU A 4 7.49 -6.56 15.93
C LEU A 4 7.38 -7.02 17.39
N LYS A 5 8.15 -6.40 18.28
CA LYS A 5 7.98 -6.56 19.74
C LYS A 5 7.07 -5.43 20.22
N ASP A 6 6.00 -5.78 20.93
CA ASP A 6 4.98 -4.85 21.45
C ASP A 6 4.42 -3.84 20.41
N PRO A 7 3.86 -4.34 19.29
CA PRO A 7 3.42 -3.47 18.20
C PRO A 7 2.30 -2.53 18.61
N LYS A 8 2.37 -1.28 18.15
CA LYS A 8 1.29 -0.30 18.30
C LYS A 8 0.16 -0.57 17.31
N TYR A 9 -1.08 -0.60 17.80
CA TYR A 9 -2.28 -0.75 17.00
C TYR A 9 -3.39 0.20 17.49
N LEU A 10 -4.28 0.58 16.59
CA LEU A 10 -5.53 1.26 16.90
C LEU A 10 -6.61 0.20 17.12
N LYS A 11 -7.24 0.19 18.29
CA LYS A 11 -8.45 -0.61 18.53
C LYS A 11 -9.64 0.12 17.92
N THR A 12 -10.39 -0.56 17.06
CA THR A 12 -11.59 -0.01 16.41
C THR A 12 -12.84 -0.38 17.20
N GLU A 13 -13.89 0.45 17.11
CA GLU A 13 -15.19 0.22 17.74
C GLU A 13 -15.85 -1.09 17.27
N CYS A 14 -15.57 -1.51 16.03
CA CYS A 14 -16.05 -2.80 15.49
C CYS A 14 -15.28 -4.04 16.01
N GLY A 15 -14.42 -3.87 17.02
CA GLY A 15 -13.69 -4.96 17.69
C GLY A 15 -12.43 -5.45 16.98
N SER A 16 -12.13 -4.95 15.77
CA SER A 16 -10.89 -5.28 15.07
C SER A 16 -9.76 -4.28 15.36
N THR A 17 -8.53 -4.62 14.97
CA THR A 17 -7.35 -3.76 15.19
C THR A 17 -6.74 -3.32 13.86
N LEU A 18 -6.26 -2.07 13.82
CA LEU A 18 -5.50 -1.52 12.70
C LEU A 18 -4.06 -1.30 13.15
N LEU A 19 -3.11 -1.95 12.48
CA LEU A 19 -1.68 -1.83 12.80
C LEU A 19 -1.16 -0.45 12.39
N ILE A 20 -0.51 0.25 13.33
CA ILE A 20 0.11 1.58 13.12
C ILE A 20 1.61 1.57 13.43
N ASP A 21 2.23 0.39 13.33
CA ASP A 21 3.63 0.16 13.67
C ASP A 21 4.38 -0.58 12.55
N GLY A 22 5.70 -0.64 12.66
CA GLY A 22 6.58 -1.16 11.61
C GLY A 22 6.41 -0.38 10.30
N TRP A 23 6.33 -1.10 9.18
CA TRP A 23 6.14 -0.50 7.85
C TRP A 23 4.81 0.27 7.72
N TRP A 24 3.78 -0.15 8.46
CA TRP A 24 2.45 0.48 8.45
C TRP A 24 2.40 1.82 9.18
N LYS A 25 3.45 2.17 9.94
CA LYS A 25 3.62 3.52 10.49
C LYS A 25 3.92 4.55 9.39
N TYR A 26 4.64 4.14 8.34
CA TYR A 26 5.11 5.04 7.29
C TYR A 26 4.11 5.18 6.15
N CYS A 27 3.44 4.11 5.76
CA CYS A 27 2.41 4.13 4.72
C CYS A 27 1.37 3.03 4.96
N ARG A 28 0.16 3.21 4.44
CA ARG A 28 -0.94 2.26 4.63
C ARG A 28 -0.74 0.94 3.88
N LYS A 29 -0.04 0.96 2.74
CA LYS A 29 0.15 -0.21 1.85
C LYS A 29 1.61 -0.33 1.37
N PRO A 30 2.57 -0.61 2.27
CA PRO A 30 3.99 -0.75 1.89
C PRO A 30 4.25 -1.86 0.88
N HIS A 31 3.42 -2.91 0.92
CA HIS A 31 3.51 -4.05 -0.01
C HIS A 31 3.20 -3.65 -1.46
N TYR A 32 2.30 -2.69 -1.70
CA TYR A 32 2.02 -2.23 -3.07
C TYR A 32 3.21 -1.48 -3.67
N THR A 33 3.96 -0.75 -2.86
CA THR A 33 5.21 -0.11 -3.30
C THR A 33 6.24 -1.16 -3.68
N ALA A 34 6.40 -2.21 -2.88
CA ALA A 34 7.28 -3.32 -3.20
C ALA A 34 6.86 -4.05 -4.49
N ASP A 35 5.56 -4.28 -4.67
CA ASP A 35 4.99 -4.91 -5.87
C ASP A 35 5.30 -4.09 -7.14
N ILE A 36 5.14 -2.75 -7.09
CA ILE A 36 5.46 -1.85 -8.22
C ILE A 36 6.97 -1.81 -8.48
N CYS A 37 7.79 -1.73 -7.43
CA CYS A 37 9.25 -1.78 -7.56
C CYS A 37 9.69 -3.07 -8.24
N MET A 38 9.15 -4.21 -7.81
CA MET A 38 9.43 -5.52 -8.42
C MET A 38 9.01 -5.57 -9.89
N ALA A 39 7.79 -5.14 -10.21
CA ALA A 39 7.30 -5.11 -11.59
C ALA A 39 8.17 -4.21 -12.49
N THR A 40 8.66 -3.10 -11.94
CA THR A 40 9.57 -2.17 -12.65
C THR A 40 10.94 -2.81 -12.85
N CYS A 41 11.51 -3.47 -11.84
CA CYS A 41 12.76 -4.21 -11.96
C CYS A 41 12.68 -5.28 -13.05
N TRP A 42 11.58 -6.03 -13.13
CA TRP A 42 11.39 -7.04 -14.18
C TRP A 42 11.36 -6.42 -15.58
N ALA A 43 10.66 -5.31 -15.76
CA ALA A 43 10.63 -4.61 -17.05
C ALA A 43 12.02 -4.07 -17.43
N LEU A 44 12.76 -3.52 -16.45
CA LEU A 44 14.13 -3.01 -16.67
C LEU A 44 15.13 -4.13 -16.99
N SER A 45 14.94 -5.33 -16.46
CA SER A 45 15.76 -6.50 -16.84
C SER A 45 15.61 -6.89 -18.32
N CYS A 46 14.58 -6.41 -19.00
CA CYS A 46 14.37 -6.61 -20.43
C CYS A 46 14.92 -5.45 -21.29
N HIS A 47 15.80 -4.59 -20.76
CA HIS A 47 16.25 -3.37 -21.46
C HIS A 47 16.91 -3.61 -22.85
N GLN A 48 17.43 -4.81 -23.11
CA GLN A 48 18.02 -5.19 -24.39
C GLN A 48 16.96 -5.44 -25.47
N TRP A 49 15.68 -5.56 -25.08
CA TRP A 49 14.57 -5.82 -25.99
C TRP A 49 14.16 -4.51 -26.70
N PRO A 50 13.99 -4.51 -28.05
CA PRO A 50 13.73 -3.28 -28.82
C PRO A 50 12.29 -2.75 -28.73
N GLY A 51 11.32 -3.59 -28.36
CA GLY A 51 9.92 -3.23 -28.16
C GLY A 51 9.54 -2.80 -26.73
N VAL A 52 8.45 -2.03 -26.62
CA VAL A 52 7.95 -1.48 -25.34
C VAL A 52 7.13 -2.47 -24.50
N LEU A 53 6.91 -3.69 -25.00
CA LEU A 53 6.00 -4.67 -24.40
C LEU A 53 6.33 -5.01 -22.92
N PRO A 54 7.61 -5.18 -22.51
CA PRO A 54 7.94 -5.45 -21.10
C PRO A 54 7.54 -4.29 -20.15
N TYR A 55 7.56 -3.05 -20.64
CA TYR A 55 7.21 -1.86 -19.86
C TYR A 55 5.69 -1.64 -19.73
N PHE A 56 4.89 -2.28 -20.59
CA PHE A 56 3.43 -2.27 -20.44
C PHE A 56 3.00 -2.94 -19.13
N TYR A 57 3.70 -3.99 -18.70
CA TYR A 57 3.39 -4.71 -17.46
C TYR A 57 3.38 -3.81 -16.20
N PRO A 58 4.48 -3.11 -15.83
CA PRO A 58 4.47 -2.25 -14.65
C PRO A 58 3.46 -1.09 -14.77
N ALA A 59 3.25 -0.55 -15.98
CA ALA A 59 2.26 0.51 -16.19
C ALA A 59 0.81 0.03 -15.95
N PHE A 60 0.45 -1.11 -16.55
CA PHE A 60 -0.86 -1.73 -16.33
C PHE A 60 -1.05 -2.14 -14.86
N PHE A 61 -0.02 -2.73 -14.26
CA PHE A 61 -0.06 -3.20 -12.88
C PHE A 61 -0.18 -2.06 -11.87
N PHE A 62 0.46 -0.92 -12.13
CA PHE A 62 0.26 0.31 -11.35
C PHE A 62 -1.21 0.75 -11.37
N GLY A 63 -1.84 0.79 -12.54
CA GLY A 63 -3.28 1.12 -12.66
C GLY A 63 -4.18 0.16 -11.88
N MET A 64 -3.89 -1.14 -11.97
CA MET A 64 -4.60 -2.18 -11.21
C MET A 64 -4.46 -1.99 -9.68
N ILE A 65 -3.27 -1.63 -9.19
CA ILE A 65 -3.02 -1.37 -7.77
C ILE A 65 -3.78 -0.13 -7.30
N VAL A 66 -3.78 0.95 -8.08
CA VAL A 66 -4.53 2.17 -7.74
C VAL A 66 -6.03 1.85 -7.64
N HIS A 67 -6.59 1.14 -8.61
CA HIS A 67 -7.99 0.70 -8.56
C HIS A 67 -8.27 -0.25 -7.38
N ARG A 68 -7.33 -1.14 -7.06
CA ARG A 68 -7.46 -2.03 -5.90
C ARG A 68 -7.50 -1.23 -4.59
N TYR A 69 -6.64 -0.22 -4.47
CA TYR A 69 -6.55 0.63 -3.30
C TYR A 69 -7.81 1.47 -3.10
N THR A 70 -8.36 2.09 -4.14
CA THR A 70 -9.59 2.89 -4.02
C THR A 70 -10.75 2.06 -3.48
N ARG A 71 -10.91 0.82 -3.97
CA ARG A 71 -11.92 -0.12 -3.48
C ARG A 71 -11.65 -0.58 -2.05
N ASP A 72 -10.38 -0.76 -1.67
CA ASP A 72 -9.98 -1.10 -0.30
C ASP A 72 -10.30 0.02 0.67
N VAL A 73 -9.95 1.28 0.33
CA VAL A 73 -10.29 2.46 1.13
C VAL A 73 -11.80 2.61 1.30
N ALA A 74 -12.59 2.40 0.25
CA ALA A 74 -14.05 2.46 0.35
C ALA A 74 -14.60 1.43 1.34
N ARG A 75 -14.09 0.19 1.30
CA ARG A 75 -14.47 -0.88 2.24
C ARG A 75 -14.03 -0.58 3.68
N CYS A 76 -12.79 -0.11 3.87
CA CYS A 76 -12.27 0.25 5.19
C CYS A 76 -13.02 1.45 5.78
N LYS A 77 -13.34 2.47 4.99
CA LYS A 77 -14.14 3.61 5.43
C LYS A 77 -15.55 3.18 5.84
N ALA A 78 -16.18 2.29 5.07
CA ALA A 78 -17.50 1.75 5.42
C ALA A 78 -17.47 0.90 6.71
N LYS A 79 -16.41 0.12 6.90
CA LYS A 79 -16.28 -0.78 8.06
C LYS A 79 -15.87 -0.07 9.35
N TYR A 80 -14.92 0.86 9.26
CA TYR A 80 -14.27 1.50 10.41
C TYR A 80 -14.78 2.91 10.70
N SER A 81 -15.56 3.50 9.79
CA SER A 81 -16.23 4.80 9.98
C SER A 81 -15.31 5.87 10.59
N LYS A 82 -15.53 6.26 11.85
CA LYS A 82 -14.73 7.27 12.58
C LYS A 82 -13.29 6.84 12.81
N ASP A 83 -13.05 5.56 13.14
CA ASP A 83 -11.70 5.05 13.39
C ASP A 83 -10.84 5.05 12.13
N TRP A 84 -11.47 4.93 10.95
CA TRP A 84 -10.75 5.06 9.68
C TRP A 84 -10.10 6.43 9.53
N LYS A 85 -10.80 7.49 9.95
CA LYS A 85 -10.27 8.85 9.91
C LYS A 85 -9.07 8.98 10.84
N THR A 86 -9.21 8.54 12.09
CA THR A 86 -8.12 8.53 13.08
C THR A 86 -6.91 7.72 12.58
N TYR A 87 -7.16 6.61 11.88
CA TYR A 87 -6.11 5.80 11.26
C TYR A 87 -5.39 6.55 10.13
N CYS A 88 -6.15 7.16 9.22
CA CYS A 88 -5.60 7.98 8.14
C CYS A 88 -4.83 9.20 8.65
N ASP A 89 -5.25 9.82 9.75
CA ASP A 89 -4.54 10.95 10.36
C ASP A 89 -3.19 10.52 10.97
N ARG A 90 -3.12 9.30 11.54
CA ARG A 90 -1.87 8.73 12.06
C ARG A 90 -0.92 8.25 10.97
N VAL A 91 -1.47 7.74 9.87
CA VAL A 91 -0.71 7.19 8.73
C VAL A 91 -1.20 7.88 7.46
N PRO A 92 -0.74 9.12 7.18
CA PRO A 92 -1.28 9.93 6.09
C PRO A 92 -0.93 9.37 4.71
N TYR A 93 0.21 8.70 4.58
CA TYR A 93 0.72 8.23 3.29
C TYR A 93 0.09 6.91 2.85
N ALA A 94 -0.27 6.82 1.56
CA ALA A 94 -0.88 5.63 0.98
C ALA A 94 0.18 4.58 0.59
N PHE A 95 1.14 4.99 -0.23
CA PHE A 95 2.12 4.10 -0.87
C PHE A 95 3.55 4.54 -0.59
N ILE A 96 3.88 5.80 -0.89
CA ILE A 96 5.25 6.32 -0.79
C ILE A 96 5.25 7.50 0.19
N PRO A 97 5.98 7.41 1.31
CA PRO A 97 6.12 8.52 2.25
C PRO A 97 6.64 9.77 1.54
N GLY A 98 5.93 10.90 1.68
CA GLY A 98 6.32 12.20 1.13
C GLY A 98 5.87 12.49 -0.31
N ILE A 99 5.25 11.54 -1.01
CA ILE A 99 4.67 11.78 -2.34
C ILE A 99 3.14 11.78 -2.28
N ILE A 100 2.53 10.76 -1.64
CA ILE A 100 1.08 10.68 -1.32
C ILE A 100 0.84 9.85 -0.06
#